data_AF-W2SJG8-F1
#
_entry.id   AF-W2SJG8-F1
#
_cell.length_a   1.000
_cell.length_b   1.000
_cell.length_c   1.000
_cell.angle_alpha   90.00
_cell.angle_beta   90.00
_cell.angle_gamma   90.00
#
_symmetry.space_group_name_H-M   'P 1'
#
loop_
_entity.id
_entity.type
_entity.pdbx_description
1 polymer ?
#
loop_
_entity_poly.entity_id
_entity_poly.type
_entity_poly.pdbx_seq_one_letter_code
_entity_poly.pdbx_strand_id
1 'polypeptide(L)'
;MADSVSSALESALTNFFTVFPERIGNRFYLAGEGYASVYVTNVAWKILQKLAVSQLQINVQGLLIGNGLVSAQTEYNTLLPIAYTHAFAGKEVNQLNLYQDCYRQYIRLQTNKELLGLSNNYDSSDPWDGYPCRADDSTRSYLEYGPVGHALHANVPFQTCAHEGYEPLSTDLTVSLSNVFNHKLYSSRNMSILFYNGDLDTQNNFLSAQNFLRNFAANQGLSGAGHSAALTRPAQTLQVVRNFVRGLGYDNCLSAVNLGAAPLVAFYAPQLNPNTTRKDADRIINLPGLTYDINFYQYSGYLRGSDTHRLHYWLVESQNYPVTAPLLLWLNGGPGSSSVWGMLTENGPFRPNRDGKTLYENVYSWNKFANVLYLEAPHNVGYSYSTQPNDNAYTDDQLTAVFSIFLFSPINPVVSHANMRRVDSGDVIPHEDYGTKKTADENFNALKDFFNIYPHYANREFFVTGESYAGVYIPTLARRILQGIFKQELQINFKV
;
A
#
# COMPACT_ATOMS: atom_id res chain seq x y z
N MET A 1 -27.54 -8.47 20.40
CA MET A 1 -27.20 -8.61 18.98
C MET A 1 -25.93 -9.42 18.76
N ALA A 2 -24.78 -9.06 19.35
CA ALA A 2 -23.54 -9.85 19.16
C ALA A 2 -23.68 -11.34 19.54
N ASP A 3 -24.43 -11.66 20.60
CA ASP A 3 -24.67 -13.05 21.02
C ASP A 3 -25.57 -13.84 20.04
N SER A 4 -26.59 -13.20 19.45
CA SER A 4 -27.46 -13.85 18.45
C SER A 4 -26.69 -14.12 17.15
N VAL A 5 -25.88 -13.16 16.68
CA VAL A 5 -24.99 -13.33 15.53
C VAL A 5 -23.97 -14.45 15.79
N SER A 6 -23.34 -14.46 16.97
CA SER A 6 -22.36 -15.49 17.33
C SER A 6 -23.00 -16.89 17.41
N SER A 7 -24.26 -16.98 17.83
CA SER A 7 -25.00 -18.26 17.87
C SER A 7 -25.37 -18.75 16.46
N ALA A 8 -25.74 -17.83 15.56
CA ALA A 8 -25.99 -18.16 14.15
C ALA A 8 -24.70 -18.63 13.44
N LEU A 9 -23.57 -17.92 13.65
CA LEU A 9 -22.26 -18.31 13.12
C LEU A 9 -21.81 -19.66 13.66
N GLU A 10 -21.97 -19.92 14.96
CA GLU A 10 -21.64 -21.22 15.55
C GLU A 10 -22.51 -22.34 14.95
N SER A 11 -23.81 -22.10 14.76
CA SER A 11 -24.72 -23.07 14.13
C SER A 11 -24.32 -23.37 12.68
N ALA A 12 -23.95 -22.33 11.92
CA ALA A 12 -23.46 -22.47 10.55
C ALA A 12 -22.15 -23.28 10.51
N LEU A 13 -21.22 -23.05 11.45
CA LEU A 13 -19.98 -23.84 11.56
C LEU A 13 -20.26 -25.30 11.94
N THR A 14 -21.19 -25.56 12.85
CA THR A 14 -21.61 -26.93 13.17
C THR A 14 -22.17 -27.62 11.93
N ASN A 15 -23.00 -26.93 11.14
CA ASN A 15 -23.52 -27.46 9.88
C ASN A 15 -22.42 -27.69 8.82
N PHE A 16 -21.43 -26.79 8.71
CA PHE A 16 -20.29 -26.95 7.80
C PHE A 16 -19.59 -28.30 7.99
N PHE A 17 -19.34 -28.73 9.24
CA PHE A 17 -18.72 -30.03 9.51
C PHE A 17 -19.63 -31.24 9.26
N THR A 18 -20.93 -31.04 9.10
CA THR A 18 -21.83 -32.10 8.61
C THR A 18 -21.74 -32.26 7.09
N VAL A 19 -21.48 -31.16 6.37
CA VAL A 19 -21.29 -31.15 4.92
C VAL A 19 -19.89 -31.64 4.54
N PHE A 20 -18.88 -31.32 5.36
CA PHE A 20 -17.47 -31.68 5.16
C PHE A 20 -16.89 -32.48 6.34
N PRO A 21 -17.42 -33.70 6.60
CA PRO A 21 -17.00 -34.50 7.75
C PRO A 21 -15.52 -34.89 7.70
N GLU A 22 -14.93 -35.01 6.51
CA GLU A 22 -13.50 -35.30 6.32
C GLU A 22 -12.58 -34.20 6.86
N ARG A 23 -13.12 -33.02 7.17
CA ARG A 23 -12.37 -31.88 7.72
C ARG A 23 -12.37 -31.82 9.24
N ILE A 24 -13.14 -32.66 9.93
CA ILE A 24 -13.27 -32.67 11.40
C ILE A 24 -11.92 -32.80 12.12
N GLY A 25 -11.01 -33.64 11.58
CA GLY A 25 -9.68 -33.86 12.16
C GLY A 25 -8.69 -32.72 11.93
N ASN A 26 -8.97 -31.80 11.01
CA ASN A 26 -8.05 -30.73 10.64
C ASN A 26 -7.87 -29.74 11.79
N ARG A 27 -6.65 -29.22 11.93
CA ARG A 27 -6.37 -28.06 12.78
C ARG A 27 -7.24 -26.89 12.34
N PHE A 28 -8.19 -26.51 13.17
CA PHE A 28 -9.18 -25.48 12.89
C PHE A 28 -8.85 -24.21 13.65
N TYR A 29 -8.86 -23.09 12.96
CA TYR A 29 -8.60 -21.76 13.51
C TYR A 29 -9.73 -20.82 13.15
N LEU A 30 -10.12 -19.96 14.08
CA LEU A 30 -11.09 -18.90 13.83
C LEU A 30 -10.33 -17.60 13.59
N ALA A 31 -10.59 -16.95 12.46
CA ALA A 31 -9.94 -15.70 12.09
C ALA A 31 -10.97 -14.61 11.79
N GLY A 32 -10.65 -13.36 12.10
CA GLY A 32 -11.53 -12.23 11.83
C GLY A 32 -10.81 -10.89 11.92
N GLU A 33 -11.38 -9.89 11.25
CA GLU A 33 -10.88 -8.51 11.18
C GLU A 33 -11.89 -7.50 11.73
N GLY A 34 -11.41 -6.39 12.32
CA GLY A 34 -12.26 -5.29 12.75
C GLY A 34 -13.24 -5.73 13.84
N TYR A 35 -14.54 -5.55 13.60
CA TYR A 35 -15.58 -5.99 14.53
C TYR A 35 -15.70 -7.52 14.65
N ALA A 36 -15.16 -8.28 13.70
CA ALA A 36 -15.15 -9.73 13.81
C ALA A 36 -14.27 -10.24 14.96
N SER A 37 -13.45 -9.39 15.59
CA SER A 37 -12.80 -9.72 16.87
C SER A 37 -13.81 -10.17 17.93
N VAL A 38 -14.97 -9.51 18.00
CA VAL A 38 -16.08 -9.84 18.92
C VAL A 38 -16.73 -11.16 18.53
N TYR A 39 -16.95 -11.37 17.23
CA TYR A 39 -17.57 -12.61 16.74
C TYR A 39 -16.65 -13.81 16.96
N VAL A 40 -15.36 -13.69 16.62
CA VAL A 40 -14.38 -14.77 16.76
C VAL A 40 -14.23 -15.22 18.20
N THR A 41 -14.11 -14.30 19.16
CA THR A 41 -13.98 -14.67 20.59
C THR A 41 -15.26 -15.30 21.13
N ASN A 42 -16.43 -14.77 20.78
CA ASN A 42 -17.71 -15.31 21.26
C ASN A 42 -18.05 -16.67 20.63
N VAL A 43 -17.80 -16.85 19.33
CA VAL A 43 -17.96 -18.13 18.64
C VAL A 43 -17.01 -19.18 19.22
N ALA A 44 -15.74 -18.80 19.47
CA ALA A 44 -14.78 -19.68 20.11
C ALA A 44 -15.26 -20.17 21.48
N TRP A 45 -15.76 -19.26 22.32
CA TRP A 45 -16.33 -19.62 23.62
C TRP A 45 -17.48 -20.64 23.50
N LYS A 46 -18.45 -20.39 22.61
CA LYS A 46 -19.57 -21.32 22.38
C LYS A 46 -19.11 -22.69 21.88
N ILE A 47 -18.14 -22.72 20.97
CA ILE A 47 -17.53 -23.97 20.50
C ILE A 47 -16.87 -24.72 21.65
N LEU A 48 -16.06 -24.03 22.47
CA LEU A 48 -15.39 -24.64 23.62
C LEU A 48 -16.38 -25.25 24.63
N GLN A 49 -17.52 -24.61 24.85
CA GLN A 49 -18.61 -25.15 25.67
C GLN A 49 -19.18 -26.44 25.08
N LYS A 50 -19.50 -26.47 23.77
CA LYS A 50 -20.02 -27.68 23.10
C LYS A 50 -19.00 -28.83 23.08
N LEU A 51 -17.73 -28.51 22.86
CA LEU A 51 -16.63 -29.49 22.94
C LEU A 51 -16.54 -30.09 24.35
N ALA A 52 -16.70 -29.28 25.40
CA ALA A 52 -16.61 -29.74 26.78
C ALA A 52 -17.71 -30.74 27.18
N VAL A 53 -18.84 -30.73 26.47
CA VAL A 53 -19.98 -31.65 26.67
C VAL A 53 -20.16 -32.64 25.50
N SER A 54 -19.16 -32.78 24.62
CA SER A 54 -19.17 -33.70 23.47
C SER A 54 -20.32 -33.49 22.46
N GLN A 55 -20.92 -32.29 22.43
CA GLN A 55 -21.95 -31.92 21.44
C GLN A 55 -21.36 -31.51 20.09
N LEU A 56 -20.06 -31.23 20.04
CA LEU A 56 -19.30 -30.94 18.84
C LEU A 56 -17.97 -31.68 18.94
N GLN A 57 -17.45 -32.15 17.82
CA GLN A 57 -16.15 -32.83 17.75
C GLN A 57 -15.36 -32.22 16.61
N ILE A 58 -14.56 -31.20 16.92
CA ILE A 58 -13.65 -30.53 15.98
C ILE A 58 -12.33 -30.21 16.66
N ASN A 59 -11.27 -30.08 15.86
CA ASN A 59 -9.91 -29.84 16.34
C ASN A 59 -9.56 -28.35 16.33
N VAL A 60 -10.22 -27.54 17.18
CA VAL A 60 -9.92 -26.11 17.33
C VAL A 60 -8.55 -25.90 18.00
N GLN A 61 -7.71 -25.07 17.38
CA GLN A 61 -6.30 -24.85 17.74
C GLN A 61 -5.97 -23.39 18.09
N GLY A 62 -6.82 -22.43 17.74
CA GLY A 62 -6.52 -21.04 18.08
C GLY A 62 -7.37 -20.01 17.37
N LEU A 63 -7.07 -18.74 17.67
CA LEU A 63 -7.73 -17.57 17.11
C LEU A 63 -6.71 -16.66 16.42
N LEU A 64 -7.12 -15.99 15.35
CA LEU A 64 -6.36 -14.94 14.68
C LEU A 64 -7.21 -13.68 14.58
N ILE A 65 -6.76 -12.58 15.16
CA ILE A 65 -7.51 -11.32 15.23
C ILE A 65 -6.69 -10.24 14.54
N GLY A 66 -7.11 -9.87 13.34
CA GLY A 66 -6.50 -8.80 12.53
C GLY A 66 -7.18 -7.47 12.83
N ASN A 67 -6.44 -6.40 13.12
CA ASN A 67 -7.01 -5.05 13.29
C ASN A 67 -8.31 -5.06 14.13
N GLY A 68 -8.30 -5.80 15.24
CA GLY A 68 -9.54 -6.10 15.96
C GLY A 68 -10.01 -4.93 16.81
N LEU A 69 -11.33 -4.70 16.88
CA LEU A 69 -11.90 -3.83 17.92
C LEU A 69 -11.77 -4.55 19.27
N VAL A 70 -10.81 -4.14 20.10
CA VAL A 70 -10.51 -4.81 21.37
C VAL A 70 -11.22 -4.20 22.57
N SER A 71 -11.30 -2.88 22.61
CA SER A 71 -12.06 -2.13 23.60
C SER A 71 -12.33 -0.74 23.04
N ALA A 72 -13.59 -0.33 23.02
CA ALA A 72 -13.95 1.02 22.58
C ALA A 72 -13.18 2.07 23.38
N GLN A 73 -13.04 1.87 24.70
CA GLN A 73 -12.29 2.79 25.55
C GLN A 73 -10.82 2.92 25.12
N THR A 74 -10.14 1.81 24.81
CA THR A 74 -8.73 1.87 24.38
C THR A 74 -8.60 2.45 22.98
N GLU A 75 -9.54 2.18 22.06
CA GLU A 75 -9.56 2.82 20.74
C GLU A 75 -9.67 4.35 20.88
N TYR A 76 -10.61 4.82 21.70
CA TYR A 76 -10.80 6.26 21.92
C TYR A 76 -9.58 6.92 22.56
N ASN A 77 -8.98 6.27 23.57
CA ASN A 77 -7.81 6.81 24.26
C ASN A 77 -6.57 6.90 23.36
N THR A 78 -6.50 6.10 22.29
CA THR A 78 -5.34 6.02 21.39
C THR A 78 -5.50 6.81 20.11
N LEU A 79 -6.72 7.26 19.79
CA LEU A 79 -7.01 8.06 18.60
C LEU A 79 -6.17 9.34 18.54
N LEU A 80 -6.09 10.11 19.64
CA LEU A 80 -5.32 11.35 19.68
C LEU A 80 -3.80 11.12 19.58
N PRO A 81 -3.19 10.17 20.32
CA PRO A 81 -1.81 9.75 20.11
C PRO A 81 -1.51 9.35 18.66
N ILE A 82 -2.37 8.55 18.02
CA ILE A 82 -2.20 8.16 16.61
C ILE A 82 -2.28 9.38 15.71
N ALA A 83 -3.31 10.23 15.86
CA ALA A 83 -3.48 11.43 15.06
C ALA A 83 -2.28 12.39 15.18
N TYR A 84 -1.74 12.56 16.39
CA TYR A 84 -0.57 13.41 16.62
C TYR A 84 0.72 12.83 16.04
N THR A 85 1.00 11.56 16.32
CA THR A 85 2.25 10.90 15.88
C THR A 85 2.31 10.66 14.37
N HIS A 86 1.16 10.60 13.71
CA HIS A 86 1.04 10.42 12.26
C HIS A 86 0.67 11.72 11.54
N ALA A 87 0.86 12.87 12.21
CA ALA A 87 0.69 14.21 11.65
C ALA A 87 -0.72 14.56 11.12
N PHE A 88 -1.74 13.80 11.51
CA PHE A 88 -3.15 14.16 11.29
C PHE A 88 -3.61 15.31 12.20
N ALA A 89 -2.87 15.62 13.27
CA ALA A 89 -3.14 16.74 14.18
C ALA A 89 -1.86 17.48 14.60
N GLY A 90 -1.84 18.82 14.49
CA GLY A 90 -0.69 19.68 14.80
C GLY A 90 -0.84 20.57 16.04
N LYS A 91 0.27 21.20 16.47
CA LYS A 91 0.36 22.08 17.66
C LYS A 91 -0.58 23.28 17.67
N GLU A 92 -1.08 23.72 16.52
CA GLU A 92 -1.98 24.88 16.40
C GLU A 92 -3.43 24.56 16.80
N VAL A 93 -3.80 23.27 16.83
CA VAL A 93 -5.02 22.82 17.49
C VAL A 93 -4.75 22.88 19.00
N ASN A 94 -5.60 23.57 19.76
CA ASN A 94 -5.39 23.86 21.19
C ASN A 94 -5.47 22.58 22.07
N GLN A 95 -4.46 21.70 21.96
CA GLN A 95 -4.44 20.31 22.44
C GLN A 95 -4.23 20.16 23.96
N LEU A 96 -3.82 21.23 24.65
CA LEU A 96 -3.53 21.17 26.10
C LEU A 96 -4.78 21.09 26.98
N ASN A 97 -5.94 21.60 26.53
CA ASN A 97 -7.20 21.45 27.27
C ASN A 97 -7.89 20.10 27.02
N LEU A 98 -7.71 19.48 25.85
CA LEU A 98 -8.32 18.18 25.50
C LEU A 98 -7.72 17.00 26.28
N TYR A 99 -6.40 17.00 26.51
CA TYR A 99 -5.75 16.00 27.37
C TYR A 99 -6.20 16.09 28.84
N GLN A 100 -6.55 17.29 29.31
CA GLN A 100 -7.05 17.53 30.67
C GLN A 100 -8.54 17.19 30.84
N ASP A 101 -9.36 17.42 29.80
CA ASP A 101 -10.80 17.19 29.85
C ASP A 101 -11.18 15.71 29.65
N CYS A 102 -10.48 14.96 28.79
CA CYS A 102 -10.72 13.52 28.58
C CYS A 102 -10.45 12.66 29.83
N TYR A 103 -9.62 13.13 30.76
CA TYR A 103 -9.33 12.42 32.01
C TYR A 103 -10.35 12.74 33.12
N ARG A 104 -11.19 13.78 32.98
CA ARG A 104 -12.03 14.29 34.08
C ARG A 104 -13.52 13.97 34.00
N GLN A 105 -14.10 13.62 32.85
CA GLN A 105 -15.53 13.27 32.80
C GLN A 105 -15.89 12.25 31.72
N TYR A 106 -16.46 11.13 32.17
CA TYR A 106 -17.05 10.02 31.38
C TYR A 106 -18.26 10.46 30.52
N ILE A 107 -18.76 11.70 30.67
CA ILE A 107 -20.02 12.17 30.10
C ILE A 107 -19.77 13.34 29.14
N ARG A 108 -19.23 13.05 27.94
CA ARG A 108 -19.37 13.88 26.72
C ARG A 108 -18.89 13.10 25.48
N LEU A 109 -19.30 11.82 25.43
CA LEU A 109 -18.82 10.78 24.51
C LEU A 109 -19.24 10.97 23.03
N GLN A 110 -20.22 11.82 22.72
CA GLN A 110 -20.57 12.16 21.33
C GLN A 110 -19.96 13.47 20.84
N THR A 111 -19.70 14.43 21.73
CA THR A 111 -19.25 15.79 21.37
C THR A 111 -17.79 15.88 20.91
N ASN A 112 -16.96 14.86 21.15
CA ASN A 112 -15.51 14.95 20.88
C ASN A 112 -15.06 14.54 19.47
N LYS A 113 -15.90 13.87 18.66
CA LYS A 113 -15.57 13.61 17.24
C LYS A 113 -15.69 14.87 16.38
N GLU A 114 -16.69 15.70 16.66
CA GLU A 114 -16.88 17.00 16.00
C GLU A 114 -15.86 18.05 16.48
N LEU A 115 -15.53 18.08 17.78
CA LEU A 115 -14.57 19.03 18.37
C LEU A 115 -13.12 18.87 17.89
N LEU A 116 -12.74 17.69 17.39
CA LEU A 116 -11.39 17.44 16.88
C LEU A 116 -11.22 17.79 15.39
N GLY A 117 -12.29 18.16 14.67
CA GLY A 117 -12.25 18.27 13.20
C GLY A 117 -11.92 16.95 12.50
N LEU A 118 -11.83 15.86 13.26
CA LEU A 118 -11.67 14.48 12.81
C LEU A 118 -13.06 13.90 12.56
N SER A 119 -13.90 14.62 11.79
CA SER A 119 -15.04 14.00 11.12
C SER A 119 -14.44 12.98 10.17
N ASN A 120 -14.27 11.77 10.68
CA ASN A 120 -13.47 10.76 10.05
C ASN A 120 -14.00 10.51 8.64
N ASN A 121 -13.22 10.95 7.66
CA ASN A 121 -13.38 10.49 6.30
C ASN A 121 -12.84 9.05 6.26
N TYR A 122 -13.66 8.10 6.73
CA TYR A 122 -13.32 6.68 6.70
C TYR A 122 -13.53 6.07 5.32
N ASP A 123 -14.29 6.75 4.49
CA ASP A 123 -14.61 6.31 3.15
C ASP A 123 -13.61 6.85 2.12
N SER A 124 -12.76 7.83 2.44
CA SER A 124 -11.78 8.40 1.49
C SER A 124 -10.44 8.80 2.13
N SER A 125 -9.34 8.54 1.41
CA SER A 125 -7.96 8.86 1.86
C SER A 125 -7.59 10.35 1.70
N ASP A 126 -8.51 11.17 1.18
CA ASP A 126 -8.29 12.59 0.97
C ASP A 126 -9.30 13.41 1.82
N PRO A 127 -8.96 14.64 2.24
CA PRO A 127 -9.83 15.44 3.10
C PRO A 127 -11.08 16.02 2.40
N TRP A 128 -11.34 15.68 1.14
CA TRP A 128 -12.42 16.24 0.31
C TRP A 128 -13.46 15.23 -0.14
N ASP A 129 -13.42 13.99 0.37
CA ASP A 129 -14.34 12.92 -0.01
C ASP A 129 -14.27 12.59 -1.52
N GLY A 130 -13.09 12.78 -2.12
CA GLY A 130 -12.88 12.71 -3.57
C GLY A 130 -12.71 11.29 -4.11
N TYR A 131 -12.07 10.41 -3.33
CA TYR A 131 -11.74 9.03 -3.74
C TYR A 131 -12.03 7.99 -2.65
N PRO A 132 -12.80 6.93 -2.93
CA PRO A 132 -13.07 5.91 -1.94
C PRO A 132 -11.79 5.14 -1.54
N CYS A 133 -11.61 4.88 -0.24
CA CYS A 133 -10.50 4.12 0.36
C CYS A 133 -10.38 2.69 -0.18
N ARG A 134 -11.47 2.15 -0.76
CA ARG A 134 -11.57 0.78 -1.28
C ARG A 134 -12.32 0.77 -2.62
N ALA A 135 -11.88 -0.06 -3.55
CA ALA A 135 -12.51 -0.25 -4.86
C ALA A 135 -13.70 -1.23 -4.81
N ASP A 136 -14.61 -1.06 -3.84
CA ASP A 136 -15.69 -2.02 -3.55
C ASP A 136 -16.66 -2.21 -4.73
N ASP A 137 -16.79 -1.20 -5.59
CA ASP A 137 -17.60 -1.25 -6.81
C ASP A 137 -17.14 -2.32 -7.79
N SER A 138 -15.83 -2.58 -7.88
CA SER A 138 -15.27 -3.60 -8.79
C SER A 138 -15.58 -5.00 -8.30
N THR A 139 -15.43 -5.23 -6.99
CA THR A 139 -15.78 -6.50 -6.34
C THR A 139 -17.28 -6.78 -6.49
N ARG A 140 -18.12 -5.78 -6.21
CA ARG A 140 -19.57 -5.89 -6.38
C ARG A 140 -19.95 -6.21 -7.82
N SER A 141 -19.39 -5.48 -8.79
CA SER A 141 -19.68 -5.68 -10.22
C SER A 141 -19.33 -7.10 -10.68
N TYR A 142 -18.20 -7.65 -10.20
CA TYR A 142 -17.80 -9.01 -10.52
C TYR A 142 -18.75 -10.06 -9.91
N LEU A 143 -19.13 -9.88 -8.63
CA LEU A 143 -20.01 -10.83 -7.93
C LEU A 143 -21.46 -10.79 -8.42
N GLU A 144 -21.94 -9.63 -8.87
CA GLU A 144 -23.26 -9.48 -9.49
C GLU A 144 -23.29 -9.89 -10.98
N TYR A 145 -22.14 -10.22 -11.59
CA TYR A 145 -22.12 -10.74 -12.95
C TYR A 145 -22.80 -12.10 -13.00
N GLY A 146 -23.91 -12.22 -13.74
CA GLY A 146 -24.79 -13.39 -13.72
C GLY A 146 -24.08 -14.75 -13.78
N PRO A 147 -23.14 -14.98 -14.72
CA PRO A 147 -22.36 -16.21 -14.77
C PRO A 147 -21.53 -16.51 -13.52
N VAL A 148 -20.99 -15.48 -12.86
CA VAL A 148 -20.26 -15.62 -11.59
C VAL A 148 -21.21 -16.02 -10.47
N GLY A 149 -22.35 -15.34 -10.31
CA GLY A 149 -23.36 -15.73 -9.32
C GLY A 149 -23.83 -17.18 -9.49
N HIS A 150 -24.08 -17.62 -10.73
CA HIS A 150 -24.42 -19.01 -11.03
C HIS A 150 -23.29 -19.98 -10.67
N ALA A 151 -22.04 -19.65 -11.03
CA ALA A 151 -20.88 -20.48 -10.72
C ALA A 151 -20.63 -20.61 -9.20
N LEU A 152 -20.95 -19.56 -8.43
CA LEU A 152 -20.86 -19.54 -6.97
C LEU A 152 -22.10 -20.11 -6.28
N HIS A 153 -23.11 -20.53 -7.05
CA HIS A 153 -24.41 -21.00 -6.55
C HIS A 153 -25.13 -19.93 -5.69
N ALA A 154 -24.92 -18.65 -5.97
CA ALA A 154 -25.44 -17.50 -5.23
C ALA A 154 -26.40 -16.69 -6.10
N ASN A 155 -27.70 -16.99 -6.00
CA ASN A 155 -28.76 -16.33 -6.79
C ASN A 155 -29.44 -15.16 -6.04
N VAL A 156 -28.69 -14.47 -5.19
CA VAL A 156 -29.17 -13.32 -4.41
C VAL A 156 -28.30 -12.10 -4.67
N PRO A 157 -28.84 -10.86 -4.63
CA PRO A 157 -28.04 -9.66 -4.78
C PRO A 157 -26.90 -9.60 -3.76
N PHE A 158 -25.71 -9.23 -4.23
CA PHE A 158 -24.56 -9.06 -3.35
C PHE A 158 -24.62 -7.72 -2.64
N GLN A 159 -24.47 -7.73 -1.32
CA GLN A 159 -24.40 -6.53 -0.49
C GLN A 159 -23.10 -6.53 0.32
N THR A 160 -22.28 -5.48 0.15
CA THR A 160 -20.97 -5.37 0.80
C THR A 160 -21.10 -5.18 2.32
N CYS A 161 -22.01 -4.30 2.76
CA CYS A 161 -22.29 -4.04 4.18
C CYS A 161 -23.81 -3.93 4.42
N ALA A 162 -24.31 -4.63 5.42
CA ALA A 162 -25.67 -4.44 5.94
C ALA A 162 -25.60 -3.61 7.22
N HIS A 163 -26.31 -2.48 7.27
CA HIS A 163 -26.39 -1.64 8.46
C HIS A 163 -27.35 -2.25 9.49
N GLU A 164 -26.87 -3.25 10.21
CA GLU A 164 -27.51 -3.69 11.45
C GLU A 164 -27.05 -2.81 12.62
N GLY A 165 -27.91 -2.60 13.61
CA GLY A 165 -27.66 -1.74 14.79
C GLY A 165 -26.54 -2.25 15.69
N TYR A 166 -25.29 -2.08 15.25
CA TYR A 166 -24.09 -2.37 15.99
C TYR A 166 -23.85 -1.26 17.05
N GLU A 167 -23.45 -1.68 18.26
CA GLU A 167 -23.10 -0.80 19.38
C GLU A 167 -21.57 -0.79 19.61
N PRO A 168 -20.79 -0.01 18.82
CA PRO A 168 -19.34 0.13 18.97
C PRO A 168 -18.93 0.50 20.38
N LEU A 169 -19.68 1.44 20.93
CA LEU A 169 -19.32 2.23 22.10
C LEU A 169 -19.26 1.41 23.38
N SER A 170 -19.89 0.23 23.41
CA SER A 170 -19.89 -0.67 24.57
C SER A 170 -18.96 -1.88 24.40
N THR A 171 -18.18 -1.95 23.31
CA THR A 171 -17.36 -3.14 23.03
C THR A 171 -16.16 -3.22 23.97
N ASP A 172 -15.99 -4.35 24.63
CA ASP A 172 -14.80 -4.70 25.42
C ASP A 172 -14.58 -6.22 25.39
N LEU A 173 -13.43 -6.66 24.88
CA LEU A 173 -13.10 -8.07 24.75
C LEU A 173 -12.60 -8.71 26.05
N THR A 174 -12.37 -7.96 27.13
CA THR A 174 -11.76 -8.48 28.36
C THR A 174 -12.47 -9.73 28.88
N VAL A 175 -13.81 -9.71 28.96
CA VAL A 175 -14.60 -10.84 29.45
C VAL A 175 -14.60 -12.00 28.44
N SER A 176 -14.89 -11.73 27.17
CA SER A 176 -14.97 -12.76 26.14
C SER A 176 -13.63 -13.46 25.92
N LEU A 177 -12.53 -12.71 25.91
CA LEU A 177 -11.18 -13.23 25.79
C LEU A 177 -10.78 -14.02 27.05
N SER A 178 -11.12 -13.54 28.24
CA SER A 178 -10.90 -14.30 29.49
C SER A 178 -11.65 -15.63 29.50
N ASN A 179 -12.89 -15.66 29.00
CA ASN A 179 -13.67 -16.89 28.91
C ASN A 179 -12.98 -17.94 28.03
N VAL A 180 -12.44 -17.55 26.88
CA VAL A 180 -11.68 -18.44 26.00
C VAL A 180 -10.37 -18.86 26.66
N PHE A 181 -9.58 -17.90 27.14
CA PHE A 181 -8.25 -18.13 27.69
C PHE A 181 -8.27 -19.05 28.93
N ASN A 182 -9.25 -18.84 29.83
CA ASN A 182 -9.37 -19.60 31.08
C ASN A 182 -10.13 -20.93 30.93
N HIS A 183 -10.65 -21.24 29.73
CA HIS A 183 -11.34 -22.50 29.54
C HIS A 183 -10.37 -23.69 29.60
N LYS A 184 -10.74 -24.77 30.29
CA LYS A 184 -9.87 -25.98 30.46
C LYS A 184 -9.31 -26.54 29.15
N LEU A 185 -10.07 -26.42 28.06
CA LEU A 185 -9.65 -26.93 26.76
C LEU A 185 -8.55 -26.09 26.11
N TYR A 186 -8.45 -24.79 26.45
CA TYR A 186 -7.43 -23.89 25.90
C TYR A 186 -6.03 -24.43 26.18
N SER A 187 -5.69 -24.63 27.45
CA SER A 187 -4.39 -25.17 27.86
C SER A 187 -4.22 -26.63 27.46
N SER A 188 -5.25 -27.49 27.63
CA SER A 188 -5.14 -28.93 27.32
C SER A 188 -4.89 -29.22 25.84
N ARG A 189 -5.31 -28.32 24.95
CA ARG A 189 -5.14 -28.43 23.49
C ARG A 189 -3.98 -27.58 22.98
N ASN A 190 -3.22 -26.93 23.87
CA ASN A 190 -2.15 -26.01 23.53
C ASN A 190 -2.60 -24.94 22.51
N MET A 191 -3.78 -24.35 22.76
CA MET A 191 -4.34 -23.34 21.88
C MET A 191 -3.52 -22.04 21.95
N SER A 192 -3.54 -21.27 20.86
CA SER A 192 -2.86 -19.99 20.79
C SER A 192 -3.78 -18.91 20.21
N ILE A 193 -3.56 -17.66 20.61
CA ILE A 193 -4.27 -16.50 20.08
C ILE A 193 -3.24 -15.54 19.51
N LEU A 194 -3.40 -15.19 18.24
CA LEU A 194 -2.59 -14.18 17.57
C LEU A 194 -3.40 -12.91 17.37
N PHE A 195 -2.86 -11.79 17.83
CA PHE A 195 -3.30 -10.46 17.42
C PHE A 195 -2.28 -9.90 16.43
N TYR A 196 -2.75 -9.35 15.32
CA TYR A 196 -1.92 -8.66 14.35
C TYR A 196 -2.62 -7.38 13.89
N ASN A 197 -1.89 -6.26 13.83
CA ASN A 197 -2.48 -4.96 13.46
C ASN A 197 -1.64 -4.25 12.41
N GLY A 198 -2.29 -3.65 11.42
CA GLY A 198 -1.62 -2.66 10.58
C GLY A 198 -1.27 -1.40 11.36
N ASP A 199 -0.03 -0.94 11.20
CA ASP A 199 0.49 0.26 11.87
C ASP A 199 -0.08 1.56 11.29
N LEU A 200 -0.62 1.51 10.07
CA LEU A 200 -1.28 2.63 9.40
C LEU A 200 -2.82 2.64 9.56
N ASP A 201 -3.41 1.65 10.23
CA ASP A 201 -4.85 1.65 10.47
C ASP A 201 -5.23 2.65 11.57
N THR A 202 -6.18 3.53 11.26
CA THR A 202 -6.71 4.55 12.17
C THR A 202 -8.08 4.19 12.74
N GLN A 203 -8.76 3.16 12.21
CA GLN A 203 -10.04 2.66 12.73
C GLN A 203 -9.85 1.72 13.92
N ASN A 204 -8.99 0.69 13.76
CA ASN A 204 -8.65 -0.28 14.79
C ASN A 204 -7.13 -0.32 14.98
N ASN A 205 -6.63 0.77 15.55
CA ASN A 205 -5.22 1.12 15.53
C ASN A 205 -4.36 0.18 16.40
N PHE A 206 -3.11 -0.02 15.97
CA PHE A 206 -2.19 -0.95 16.65
C PHE A 206 -1.90 -0.55 18.11
N LEU A 207 -1.94 0.74 18.44
CA LEU A 207 -1.66 1.23 19.80
C LEU A 207 -2.77 0.83 20.77
N SER A 208 -4.04 0.84 20.34
CA SER A 208 -5.18 0.32 21.10
C SER A 208 -4.99 -1.15 21.42
N ALA A 209 -4.74 -1.98 20.40
CA ALA A 209 -4.50 -3.40 20.55
C ALA A 209 -3.30 -3.69 21.48
N GLN A 210 -2.19 -2.98 21.31
CA GLN A 210 -1.01 -3.14 22.15
C GLN A 210 -1.30 -2.79 23.62
N ASN A 211 -1.98 -1.68 23.88
CA ASN A 211 -2.31 -1.25 25.24
C ASN A 211 -3.27 -2.23 25.92
N PHE A 212 -4.31 -2.65 25.20
CA PHE A 212 -5.26 -3.66 25.68
C PHE A 212 -4.56 -4.97 26.03
N LEU A 213 -3.71 -5.49 25.13
CA LEU A 213 -3.04 -6.77 25.33
C LEU A 213 -2.00 -6.73 26.44
N ARG A 214 -1.27 -5.63 26.62
CA ARG A 214 -0.35 -5.47 27.75
C ARG A 214 -1.09 -5.52 29.08
N ASN A 215 -2.21 -4.81 29.18
CA ASN A 215 -3.03 -4.80 30.39
C ASN A 215 -3.68 -6.17 30.64
N PHE A 216 -4.22 -6.79 29.60
CA PHE A 216 -4.78 -8.13 29.67
C PHE A 216 -3.72 -9.15 30.12
N ALA A 217 -2.54 -9.15 29.48
CA ALA A 217 -1.43 -10.05 29.82
C ALA A 217 -0.96 -9.85 31.26
N ALA A 218 -0.78 -8.60 31.71
CA ALA A 218 -0.40 -8.30 33.08
C ALA A 218 -1.42 -8.83 34.10
N ASN A 219 -2.72 -8.67 33.82
CA ASN A 219 -3.79 -9.19 34.67
C ASN A 219 -3.86 -10.73 34.68
N GLN A 220 -3.36 -11.40 33.64
CA GLN A 220 -3.27 -12.85 33.56
C GLN A 220 -1.90 -13.41 34.02
N GLY A 221 -0.96 -12.56 34.44
CA GLY A 221 0.40 -12.97 34.82
C GLY A 221 1.28 -13.43 33.64
N LEU A 222 0.97 -12.98 32.43
CA LEU A 222 1.67 -13.34 31.19
C LEU A 222 2.66 -12.24 30.75
N SER A 223 3.80 -12.65 30.19
CA SER A 223 4.66 -11.78 29.39
C SER A 223 4.35 -12.01 27.90
N GLY A 224 4.00 -10.96 27.17
CA GLY A 224 3.58 -11.06 25.77
C GLY A 224 4.10 -9.91 24.90
N ALA A 225 4.55 -10.25 23.69
CA ALA A 225 4.93 -9.31 22.63
C ALA A 225 3.80 -9.23 21.59
N GLY A 226 3.45 -8.01 21.16
CA GLY A 226 2.53 -7.78 20.05
C GLY A 226 3.26 -7.82 18.71
N HIS A 227 2.55 -8.17 17.63
CA HIS A 227 3.07 -8.13 16.28
C HIS A 227 2.18 -7.23 15.41
N SER A 228 2.78 -6.32 14.65
CA SER A 228 2.06 -5.44 13.74
C SER A 228 2.25 -5.92 12.29
N ALA A 229 1.17 -6.24 11.59
CA ALA A 229 1.19 -6.58 10.17
C ALA A 229 0.20 -5.67 9.42
N ALA A 230 0.71 -4.89 8.47
CA ALA A 230 -0.10 -3.99 7.64
C ALA A 230 -1.02 -4.77 6.69
N LEU A 231 -2.30 -4.38 6.63
CA LEU A 231 -3.27 -4.81 5.62
C LEU A 231 -2.76 -4.59 4.19
N THR A 232 -1.93 -3.56 3.98
CA THR A 232 -1.31 -3.21 2.70
C THR A 232 -0.11 -4.10 2.33
N ARG A 233 0.21 -5.11 3.15
CA ARG A 233 1.39 -5.98 3.01
C ARG A 233 1.00 -7.46 2.98
N PRO A 234 0.38 -7.95 1.89
CA PRO A 234 -0.20 -9.30 1.83
C PRO A 234 0.85 -10.42 2.04
N ALA A 235 2.08 -10.24 1.57
CA ALA A 235 3.15 -11.21 1.76
C ALA A 235 3.55 -11.33 3.25
N GLN A 236 3.72 -10.20 3.95
CA GLN A 236 4.10 -10.18 5.35
C GLN A 236 2.98 -10.76 6.23
N THR A 237 1.72 -10.40 5.95
CA THR A 237 0.56 -10.99 6.63
C THR A 237 0.49 -12.51 6.42
N LEU A 238 0.73 -12.99 5.20
CA LEU A 238 0.80 -14.42 4.91
C LEU A 238 1.93 -15.11 5.69
N GLN A 239 3.11 -14.49 5.79
CA GLN A 239 4.23 -15.01 6.58
C GLN A 239 3.82 -15.19 8.05
N VAL A 240 3.26 -14.15 8.66
CA VAL A 240 2.85 -14.13 10.06
C VAL A 240 1.82 -15.21 10.36
N VAL A 241 0.75 -15.27 9.56
CA VAL A 241 -0.32 -16.26 9.72
C VAL A 241 0.22 -17.67 9.52
N ARG A 242 1.02 -17.91 8.47
CA ARG A 242 1.64 -19.22 8.20
C ARG A 242 2.54 -19.64 9.35
N ASN A 243 3.40 -18.75 9.85
CA ASN A 243 4.35 -19.07 10.91
C ASN A 243 3.61 -19.42 12.20
N PHE A 244 2.57 -18.67 12.53
CA PHE A 244 1.70 -18.96 13.66
C PHE A 244 1.00 -20.33 13.53
N VAL A 245 0.33 -20.60 12.41
CA VAL A 245 -0.39 -21.86 12.19
C VAL A 245 0.57 -23.06 12.19
N ARG A 246 1.80 -22.89 11.69
CA ARG A 246 2.80 -23.96 11.61
C ARG A 246 3.73 -24.06 12.82
N GLY A 247 3.64 -23.14 13.79
CA GLY A 247 4.56 -23.09 14.94
C GLY A 247 6.00 -22.78 14.56
N LEU A 248 6.22 -21.95 13.54
CA LEU A 248 7.54 -21.54 13.06
C LEU A 248 7.95 -20.20 13.71
N GLY A 249 9.27 -19.93 13.74
CA GLY A 249 9.81 -18.64 14.16
C GLY A 249 9.31 -17.48 13.29
N TYR A 250 9.22 -16.28 13.87
CA TYR A 250 8.73 -15.08 13.17
C TYR A 250 9.62 -14.69 11.97
N ASP A 251 10.91 -15.00 12.07
CA ASP A 251 11.97 -14.81 11.08
C ASP A 251 11.92 -15.82 9.92
N ASN A 252 11.04 -16.83 9.98
CA ASN A 252 10.88 -17.78 8.90
C ASN A 252 10.24 -17.08 7.69
N CYS A 253 11.02 -16.82 6.63
CA CYS A 253 10.56 -16.16 5.41
C CYS A 253 9.67 -17.06 4.52
N LEU A 254 8.97 -16.46 3.55
CA LEU A 254 8.06 -17.14 2.60
C LEU A 254 8.74 -18.01 1.53
N SER A 255 10.02 -18.36 1.65
CA SER A 255 10.79 -19.11 0.63
C SER A 255 10.20 -20.48 0.24
N ALA A 256 9.33 -21.05 1.07
CA ALA A 256 8.62 -22.31 0.81
C ALA A 256 7.21 -22.15 0.20
N VAL A 257 6.79 -20.93 -0.15
CA VAL A 257 5.48 -20.64 -0.79
C VAL A 257 5.74 -20.13 -2.20
N ASN A 258 5.07 -20.72 -3.21
CA ASN A 258 5.13 -20.19 -4.57
C ASN A 258 4.39 -18.85 -4.61
N LEU A 259 5.13 -17.76 -4.74
CA LEU A 259 4.60 -16.39 -4.87
C LEU A 259 4.46 -15.96 -6.34
N GLY A 260 4.79 -16.83 -7.30
CA GLY A 260 4.57 -16.57 -8.71
C GLY A 260 3.08 -16.53 -9.00
N ALA A 261 2.58 -15.36 -9.42
CA ALA A 261 1.22 -15.26 -9.95
C ALA A 261 1.03 -16.27 -11.08
N ALA A 262 -0.09 -16.98 -11.08
CA ALA A 262 -0.42 -17.85 -12.20
C ALA A 262 -0.51 -17.00 -13.48
N PRO A 263 0.08 -17.45 -14.61
CA PRO A 263 -0.07 -16.73 -15.85
C PRO A 263 -1.55 -16.70 -16.25
N LEU A 264 -1.96 -15.64 -16.96
CA LEU A 264 -3.26 -15.62 -17.61
C LEU A 264 -3.38 -16.87 -18.50
N VAL A 265 -4.50 -17.59 -18.39
CA VAL A 265 -4.76 -18.70 -19.32
C VAL A 265 -4.77 -18.16 -20.75
N ALA A 266 -4.30 -18.94 -21.71
CA ALA A 266 -3.97 -18.48 -23.06
C ALA A 266 -5.09 -17.68 -23.76
N PHE A 267 -6.35 -17.97 -23.46
CA PHE A 267 -7.51 -17.23 -23.95
C PHE A 267 -7.52 -15.74 -23.54
N TYR A 268 -6.96 -15.41 -22.37
CA TYR A 268 -6.82 -14.05 -21.86
C TYR A 268 -5.41 -13.48 -21.99
N ALA A 269 -4.45 -14.27 -22.49
CA ALA A 269 -3.09 -13.79 -22.72
C ALA A 269 -3.06 -12.94 -24.01
N PRO A 270 -2.45 -11.73 -23.99
CA PRO A 270 -2.33 -10.92 -25.20
C PRO A 270 -1.50 -11.68 -26.26
N GLN A 271 -2.01 -11.77 -27.49
CA GLN A 271 -1.26 -12.38 -28.59
C GLN A 271 -0.17 -11.43 -29.07
N LEU A 272 1.09 -11.79 -28.83
CA LEU A 272 2.25 -11.04 -29.31
C LEU A 272 2.50 -11.37 -30.80
N ASN A 273 2.54 -10.35 -31.64
CA ASN A 273 2.92 -10.50 -33.06
C ASN A 273 4.45 -10.57 -33.17
N PRO A 274 5.03 -11.66 -33.73
CA PRO A 274 6.48 -11.89 -33.76
C PRO A 274 7.25 -10.94 -34.68
N ASN A 275 6.58 -10.18 -35.55
CA ASN A 275 7.21 -9.23 -36.47
C ASN A 275 7.18 -7.78 -35.98
N THR A 276 6.67 -7.54 -34.77
CA THR A 276 6.56 -6.19 -34.21
C THR A 276 7.91 -5.72 -33.68
N THR A 277 8.39 -4.56 -34.12
CA THR A 277 9.59 -3.95 -33.51
C THR A 277 9.31 -3.61 -32.05
N ARG A 278 10.34 -3.53 -31.20
CA ARG A 278 10.13 -3.18 -29.78
C ARG A 278 9.39 -1.85 -29.60
N LYS A 279 9.70 -0.83 -30.43
CA LYS A 279 8.98 0.44 -30.44
C LYS A 279 7.49 0.25 -30.78
N ASP A 280 7.18 -0.55 -31.78
CA ASP A 280 5.79 -0.80 -32.19
C ASP A 280 5.03 -1.64 -31.16
N ALA A 281 5.73 -2.54 -30.45
CA ALA A 281 5.17 -3.37 -29.39
C ALA A 281 4.83 -2.54 -28.15
N ASP A 282 5.67 -1.55 -27.85
CA ASP A 282 5.48 -0.63 -26.73
C ASP A 282 4.42 0.45 -27.05
N ARG A 283 3.95 0.58 -28.30
CA ARG A 283 2.98 1.60 -28.68
C ARG A 283 1.61 1.33 -28.05
N ILE A 284 1.12 2.28 -27.25
CA ILE A 284 -0.24 2.24 -26.72
C ILE A 284 -1.20 2.75 -27.82
N ILE A 285 -1.90 1.81 -28.47
CA ILE A 285 -2.88 2.13 -29.53
C ILE A 285 -4.23 2.50 -28.93
N ASN A 286 -4.63 1.82 -27.85
CA ASN A 286 -5.87 2.08 -27.12
C ASN A 286 -5.55 2.10 -25.63
N LEU A 287 -5.84 3.23 -24.98
CA LEU A 287 -5.79 3.36 -23.53
C LEU A 287 -7.23 3.36 -23.00
N PRO A 288 -7.69 2.26 -22.38
CA PRO A 288 -9.05 2.16 -21.88
C PRO A 288 -9.41 3.31 -20.94
N GLY A 289 -10.64 3.81 -21.07
CA GLY A 289 -11.16 4.86 -20.20
C GLY A 289 -10.84 6.29 -20.64
N LEU A 290 -10.08 6.52 -21.72
CA LEU A 290 -9.95 7.86 -22.29
C LEU A 290 -11.31 8.42 -22.70
N THR A 291 -11.67 9.60 -22.16
CA THR A 291 -12.93 10.28 -22.47
C THR A 291 -12.79 11.39 -23.51
N TYR A 292 -11.61 11.53 -24.11
CA TYR A 292 -11.30 12.52 -25.14
C TYR A 292 -10.31 11.97 -26.16
N ASP A 293 -10.35 12.54 -27.37
CA ASP A 293 -9.45 12.15 -28.45
C ASP A 293 -8.05 12.76 -28.25
N ILE A 294 -7.02 11.92 -28.31
CA ILE A 294 -5.62 12.36 -28.24
C ILE A 294 -5.03 12.55 -29.65
N ASN A 295 -4.16 13.55 -29.80
CA ASN A 295 -3.47 13.86 -31.06
C ASN A 295 -1.96 13.55 -31.04
N PHE A 296 -1.49 12.81 -30.04
CA PHE A 296 -0.08 12.46 -29.85
C PHE A 296 0.09 10.95 -29.66
N TYR A 297 1.28 10.44 -29.94
CA TYR A 297 1.60 9.04 -29.65
C TYR A 297 2.11 8.86 -28.23
N GLN A 298 1.87 7.66 -27.70
CA GLN A 298 2.35 7.24 -26.41
C GLN A 298 2.88 5.81 -26.49
N TYR A 299 3.92 5.55 -25.70
CA TYR A 299 4.63 4.29 -25.67
C TYR A 299 4.93 3.91 -24.23
N SER A 300 4.75 2.65 -23.88
CA SER A 300 5.03 2.13 -22.55
C SER A 300 5.60 0.73 -22.67
N GLY A 301 6.60 0.45 -21.84
CA GLY A 301 7.30 -0.82 -21.85
C GLY A 301 8.39 -0.83 -20.79
N TYR A 302 9.39 -1.68 -20.99
CA TYR A 302 10.48 -1.87 -20.02
C TYR A 302 11.82 -1.57 -20.65
N LEU A 303 12.63 -0.74 -20.00
CA LEU A 303 14.03 -0.47 -20.32
C LEU A 303 14.96 -1.31 -19.44
N ARG A 304 16.14 -1.64 -19.95
CA ARG A 304 17.13 -2.45 -19.23
C ARG A 304 17.97 -1.58 -18.30
N GLY A 305 17.68 -1.63 -17.00
CA GLY A 305 18.51 -1.01 -15.97
C GLY A 305 19.76 -1.82 -15.63
N SER A 306 19.67 -3.15 -15.68
CA SER A 306 20.78 -4.08 -15.52
C SER A 306 20.45 -5.42 -16.20
N ASP A 307 21.27 -6.45 -16.02
CA ASP A 307 20.95 -7.81 -16.49
C ASP A 307 19.63 -8.31 -15.89
N THR A 308 19.38 -7.97 -14.62
CA THR A 308 18.25 -8.47 -13.83
C THR A 308 17.16 -7.43 -13.60
N HIS A 309 17.42 -6.14 -13.84
CA HIS A 309 16.46 -5.07 -13.59
C HIS A 309 15.77 -4.59 -14.87
N ARG A 310 14.46 -4.40 -14.77
CA ARG A 310 13.61 -3.86 -15.83
C ARG A 310 12.91 -2.61 -15.28
N LEU A 311 13.23 -1.46 -15.85
CA LEU A 311 12.63 -0.18 -15.47
C LEU A 311 11.48 0.14 -16.41
N HIS A 312 10.27 0.25 -15.88
CA HIS A 312 9.12 0.64 -16.66
C HIS A 312 9.24 2.11 -17.08
N TYR A 313 8.81 2.40 -18.31
CA TYR A 313 8.72 3.77 -18.82
C TYR A 313 7.37 4.03 -19.47
N TRP A 314 6.98 5.29 -19.48
CA TRP A 314 5.88 5.81 -20.29
C TRP A 314 6.35 7.08 -21.00
N LEU A 315 6.46 7.03 -22.32
CA LEU A 315 6.76 8.17 -23.18
C LEU A 315 5.45 8.73 -23.73
N VAL A 316 5.24 10.04 -23.60
CA VAL A 316 4.20 10.78 -24.32
C VAL A 316 4.84 11.80 -25.25
N GLU A 317 4.50 11.75 -26.52
CA GLU A 317 5.03 12.67 -27.52
C GLU A 317 4.41 14.07 -27.40
N SER A 318 5.10 15.06 -27.96
CA SER A 318 4.59 16.42 -27.98
C SER A 318 3.30 16.53 -28.81
N GLN A 319 2.28 17.21 -28.27
CA GLN A 319 1.01 17.46 -28.95
C GLN A 319 1.17 18.36 -30.18
N ASN A 320 2.14 19.29 -30.15
CA ASN A 320 2.31 20.31 -31.17
C ASN A 320 3.48 20.01 -32.10
N TYR A 321 4.60 19.52 -31.56
CA TYR A 321 5.86 19.43 -32.28
C TYR A 321 6.60 18.11 -32.01
N PRO A 322 5.98 16.93 -32.21
CA PRO A 322 6.55 15.63 -31.80
C PRO A 322 7.90 15.31 -32.43
N VAL A 323 8.22 15.91 -33.59
CA VAL A 323 9.49 15.69 -34.30
C VAL A 323 10.62 16.63 -33.85
N THR A 324 10.30 17.86 -33.45
CA THR A 324 11.29 18.91 -33.16
C THR A 324 11.35 19.33 -31.69
N ALA A 325 10.33 19.02 -30.90
CA ALA A 325 10.30 19.31 -29.48
C ALA A 325 11.44 18.60 -28.71
N PRO A 326 11.94 19.21 -27.62
CA PRO A 326 12.93 18.59 -26.75
C PRO A 326 12.39 17.29 -26.13
N LEU A 327 13.30 16.49 -25.57
CA LEU A 327 12.98 15.33 -24.76
C LEU A 327 13.27 15.66 -23.29
N LEU A 328 12.26 15.49 -22.44
CA LEU A 328 12.37 15.67 -21.00
C LEU A 328 12.27 14.29 -20.34
N LEU A 329 13.26 13.92 -19.54
CA LEU A 329 13.15 12.82 -18.59
C LEU A 329 12.53 13.36 -17.29
N TRP A 330 11.43 12.77 -16.85
CA TRP A 330 10.80 13.03 -15.57
C TRP A 330 11.07 11.89 -14.58
N LEU A 331 11.51 12.27 -13.37
CA LEU A 331 11.66 11.39 -12.22
C LEU A 331 10.85 11.94 -11.04
N ASN A 332 9.93 11.14 -10.47
CA ASN A 332 9.27 11.50 -9.21
C ASN A 332 10.22 11.32 -8.01
N GLY A 333 9.93 12.03 -6.92
CA GLY A 333 10.68 12.00 -5.67
C GLY A 333 9.88 11.49 -4.47
N GLY A 334 10.61 11.26 -3.38
CA GLY A 334 10.39 10.17 -2.42
C GLY A 334 11.27 8.98 -2.86
N PRO A 335 12.09 8.38 -1.98
CA PRO A 335 12.86 7.20 -2.35
C PRO A 335 11.89 6.10 -2.81
N GLY A 336 11.85 5.85 -4.11
CA GLY A 336 10.95 4.90 -4.77
C GLY A 336 9.52 5.36 -5.09
N SER A 337 9.30 6.65 -5.36
CA SER A 337 8.02 7.11 -5.92
C SER A 337 7.89 6.84 -7.42
N SER A 338 6.69 6.47 -7.86
CA SER A 338 6.38 6.19 -9.27
C SER A 338 6.34 7.46 -10.12
N SER A 339 7.08 7.46 -11.24
CA SER A 339 6.98 8.55 -12.24
C SER A 339 5.66 8.53 -13.02
N VAL A 340 4.97 7.39 -13.07
CA VAL A 340 3.61 7.29 -13.63
C VAL A 340 2.60 7.99 -12.72
N TRP A 341 2.83 7.98 -11.41
CA TRP A 341 2.02 8.75 -10.49
C TRP A 341 2.11 10.25 -10.81
N GLY A 342 3.32 10.85 -10.89
CA GLY A 342 3.44 12.27 -11.24
C GLY A 342 2.98 12.59 -12.67
N MET A 343 3.05 11.64 -13.61
CA MET A 343 2.38 11.79 -14.91
C MET A 343 0.87 12.02 -14.71
N LEU A 344 0.20 11.19 -13.91
CA LEU A 344 -1.25 11.22 -13.73
C LEU A 344 -1.74 12.32 -12.78
N THR A 345 -0.90 12.77 -11.84
CA THR A 345 -1.30 13.74 -10.80
C THR A 345 -0.68 15.12 -10.94
N GLU A 346 0.43 15.28 -11.68
CA GLU A 346 1.16 16.54 -11.77
C GLU A 346 1.20 17.12 -13.18
N ASN A 347 1.93 16.51 -14.12
CA ASN A 347 2.33 17.20 -15.36
C ASN A 347 2.06 16.45 -16.66
N GLY A 348 1.58 15.20 -16.61
CA GLY A 348 1.23 14.42 -17.79
C GLY A 348 -0.13 14.79 -18.39
N PRO A 349 -0.47 14.23 -19.57
CA PRO A 349 -1.68 14.58 -20.32
C PRO A 349 -2.98 14.09 -19.71
N PHE A 350 -2.94 13.11 -18.81
CA PHE A 350 -4.12 12.42 -18.30
C PHE A 350 -4.39 12.74 -16.84
N ARG A 351 -5.67 12.86 -16.49
CA ARG A 351 -6.16 12.90 -15.11
C ARG A 351 -7.16 11.79 -14.86
N PRO A 352 -7.00 10.98 -13.80
CA PRO A 352 -8.04 10.05 -13.37
C PRO A 352 -9.34 10.79 -13.00
N ASN A 353 -10.47 10.31 -13.50
CA ASN A 353 -11.79 10.72 -13.03
C ASN A 353 -12.12 10.06 -11.69
N ARG A 354 -13.12 10.61 -11.00
CA ARG A 354 -13.63 10.09 -9.71
C ARG A 354 -14.14 8.65 -9.78
N ASP A 355 -14.52 8.18 -10.97
CA ASP A 355 -15.00 6.81 -11.17
C ASP A 355 -13.88 5.75 -11.08
N GLY A 356 -12.61 6.18 -11.02
CA GLY A 356 -11.44 5.30 -10.98
C GLY A 356 -11.24 4.46 -12.25
N LYS A 357 -11.99 4.74 -13.31
CA LYS A 357 -12.06 3.94 -14.54
C LYS A 357 -11.79 4.75 -15.80
N THR A 358 -12.01 6.06 -15.76
CA THR A 358 -11.86 6.92 -16.92
C THR A 358 -10.82 8.03 -16.71
N LEU A 359 -10.34 8.60 -17.81
CA LEU A 359 -9.31 9.63 -17.85
C LEU A 359 -9.83 10.86 -18.60
N TYR A 360 -9.67 12.05 -18.02
CA TYR A 360 -9.94 13.34 -18.67
C TYR A 360 -8.63 14.10 -18.97
N GLU A 361 -8.71 15.11 -19.83
CA GLU A 361 -7.53 15.89 -20.27
C GLU A 361 -6.95 16.75 -19.13
N ASN A 362 -5.62 16.69 -18.96
CA ASN A 362 -4.86 17.75 -18.31
C ASN A 362 -4.48 18.84 -19.33
N VAL A 363 -5.21 19.96 -19.33
CA VAL A 363 -4.94 21.10 -20.21
C VAL A 363 -3.62 21.84 -19.92
N TYR A 364 -2.93 21.52 -18.82
CA TYR A 364 -1.63 22.07 -18.45
C TYR A 364 -0.48 21.05 -18.58
N SER A 365 -0.69 20.01 -19.38
CA SER A 365 0.28 18.95 -19.59
C SER A 365 1.56 19.42 -20.28
N TRP A 366 2.70 18.91 -19.82
CA TRP A 366 4.02 19.29 -20.34
C TRP A 366 4.26 18.77 -21.75
N ASN A 367 3.55 17.71 -22.15
CA ASN A 367 3.60 17.24 -23.52
C ASN A 367 3.00 18.25 -24.53
N LYS A 368 2.42 19.37 -24.09
CA LYS A 368 2.07 20.46 -25.00
C LYS A 368 3.31 21.14 -25.63
N PHE A 369 4.49 21.08 -25.01
CA PHE A 369 5.72 21.67 -25.57
C PHE A 369 6.91 20.71 -25.70
N ALA A 370 6.86 19.56 -25.03
CA ALA A 370 7.95 18.59 -24.96
C ALA A 370 7.50 17.18 -25.32
N ASN A 371 8.44 16.30 -25.65
CA ASN A 371 8.25 14.86 -25.48
C ASN A 371 8.66 14.53 -24.04
N VAL A 372 7.83 13.84 -23.28
CA VAL A 372 8.10 13.59 -21.85
C VAL A 372 8.19 12.09 -21.61
N LEU A 373 9.36 11.66 -21.12
CA LEU A 373 9.66 10.30 -20.72
C LEU A 373 9.53 10.20 -19.20
N TYR A 374 8.51 9.50 -18.73
CA TYR A 374 8.34 9.16 -17.31
C TYR A 374 9.04 7.83 -17.05
N LEU A 375 10.12 7.84 -16.27
CA LEU A 375 10.90 6.63 -15.97
C LEU A 375 10.69 6.22 -14.52
N GLU A 376 10.25 4.99 -14.29
CA GLU A 376 10.05 4.47 -12.94
C GLU A 376 11.36 3.88 -12.39
N ALA A 377 11.88 4.51 -11.34
CA ALA A 377 13.14 4.15 -10.72
C ALA A 377 13.11 4.37 -9.20
N PRO A 378 13.85 3.59 -8.41
CA PRO A 378 14.63 2.38 -8.77
C PRO A 378 13.79 1.17 -9.23
N HIS A 379 14.43 0.03 -9.52
CA HIS A 379 13.72 -1.24 -9.74
C HIS A 379 12.83 -1.58 -8.52
N ASN A 380 11.66 -2.19 -8.78
CA ASN A 380 10.55 -2.41 -7.82
C ASN A 380 9.75 -1.15 -7.43
N VAL A 381 9.88 -0.06 -8.21
CA VAL A 381 8.99 1.10 -8.15
C VAL A 381 7.95 1.02 -9.25
N GLY A 382 6.68 1.21 -8.91
CA GLY A 382 5.58 1.14 -9.86
C GLY A 382 5.55 -0.20 -10.59
N TYR A 383 5.65 -0.18 -11.93
CA TYR A 383 5.71 -1.41 -12.72
C TYR A 383 7.12 -1.96 -12.92
N SER A 384 8.18 -1.23 -12.54
CA SER A 384 9.58 -1.71 -12.61
C SER A 384 9.80 -2.92 -11.71
N TYR A 385 10.67 -3.85 -12.13
CA TYR A 385 10.89 -5.10 -11.38
C TYR A 385 12.33 -5.65 -11.51
N SER A 386 12.71 -6.50 -10.55
CA SER A 386 13.87 -7.38 -10.66
C SER A 386 13.46 -8.80 -11.05
N THR A 387 14.24 -9.43 -11.92
CA THR A 387 14.13 -10.87 -12.23
C THR A 387 14.81 -11.73 -11.16
N GLN A 388 15.51 -11.13 -10.19
CA GLN A 388 16.14 -11.84 -9.08
C GLN A 388 15.20 -11.87 -7.86
N PRO A 389 15.03 -13.04 -7.21
CA PRO A 389 14.24 -13.13 -5.99
C PRO A 389 14.84 -12.28 -4.86
N ASN A 390 14.00 -11.60 -4.07
CA ASN A 390 14.36 -10.84 -2.86
C ASN A 390 15.31 -9.65 -3.07
N ASP A 391 15.40 -9.13 -4.29
CA ASP A 391 16.24 -7.98 -4.64
C ASP A 391 15.48 -6.68 -4.35
N ASN A 392 15.52 -6.23 -3.10
CA ASN A 392 14.81 -5.02 -2.64
C ASN A 392 15.69 -3.77 -2.82
N ALA A 393 15.24 -2.79 -3.59
CA ALA A 393 15.94 -1.52 -3.78
C ALA A 393 15.94 -0.60 -2.53
N TYR A 394 15.07 -0.86 -1.55
CA TYR A 394 14.70 0.08 -0.49
C TYR A 394 15.48 -0.03 0.83
N THR A 395 16.49 -0.90 0.93
CA THR A 395 17.15 -1.12 2.23
C THR A 395 18.15 -0.02 2.62
N ASP A 396 18.65 0.77 1.66
CA ASP A 396 19.75 1.73 1.91
C ASP A 396 19.38 3.22 1.67
N ASP A 397 18.39 3.54 0.81
CA ASP A 397 18.04 4.94 0.45
C ASP A 397 17.24 5.71 1.54
N GLN A 398 17.17 5.20 2.78
CA GLN A 398 16.41 5.84 3.87
C GLN A 398 17.16 6.94 4.61
N LEU A 399 18.44 7.18 4.31
CA LEU A 399 19.25 8.18 4.99
C LEU A 399 19.39 9.42 4.11
N THR A 400 18.66 10.48 4.50
CA THR A 400 18.78 11.90 4.08
C THR A 400 17.77 12.37 3.03
N ALA A 401 16.80 13.19 3.47
CA ALA A 401 16.09 14.12 2.60
C ALA A 401 15.97 15.48 3.30
N VAL A 402 16.66 16.49 2.75
CA VAL A 402 16.39 17.90 3.03
C VAL A 402 16.06 18.58 1.71
N PHE A 403 14.94 19.29 1.70
CA PHE A 403 14.33 19.97 0.57
C PHE A 403 15.10 21.23 0.16
N SER A 404 15.35 21.43 -1.14
CA SER A 404 15.60 22.75 -1.77
C SER A 404 15.54 22.64 -3.31
N ILE A 405 14.71 23.47 -3.95
CA ILE A 405 14.74 23.70 -5.41
C ILE A 405 15.84 24.72 -5.70
N PHE A 406 16.84 24.35 -6.50
CA PHE A 406 17.83 25.29 -7.05
C PHE A 406 17.62 25.45 -8.55
N LEU A 407 17.21 26.65 -8.99
CA LEU A 407 17.26 27.04 -10.40
C LEU A 407 18.59 27.76 -10.64
N PHE A 408 19.51 27.12 -11.37
CA PHE A 408 20.69 27.80 -11.90
C PHE A 408 20.39 28.27 -13.32
N SER A 409 20.16 29.58 -13.51
CA SER A 409 20.22 30.20 -14.83
C SER A 409 21.59 30.87 -14.99
N PRO A 410 22.35 30.59 -16.06
CA PRO A 410 23.62 31.27 -16.31
C PRO A 410 23.46 32.76 -16.67
N ILE A 411 22.23 33.28 -16.83
CA ILE A 411 21.99 34.61 -17.40
C ILE A 411 21.30 35.59 -16.43
N ASN A 412 20.71 35.17 -15.30
CA ASN A 412 20.20 36.12 -14.28
C ASN A 412 19.97 35.43 -12.91
N PRO A 413 20.71 35.78 -11.84
CA PRO A 413 20.47 35.24 -10.51
C PRO A 413 19.34 35.99 -9.83
N VAL A 414 18.09 35.53 -9.99
CA VAL A 414 16.99 35.93 -9.10
C VAL A 414 16.85 34.86 -8.02
N VAL A 415 17.39 35.15 -6.84
CA VAL A 415 17.26 34.28 -5.66
C VAL A 415 15.99 34.66 -4.91
N SER A 416 14.92 33.87 -5.02
CA SER A 416 13.80 33.96 -4.07
C SER A 416 14.20 33.25 -2.78
N HIS A 417 14.47 34.02 -1.72
CA HIS A 417 14.79 33.47 -0.41
C HIS A 417 13.51 33.04 0.32
N ALA A 418 13.45 31.78 0.75
CA ALA A 418 12.63 31.37 1.89
C ALA A 418 13.59 30.91 3.00
N ASN A 419 13.48 31.53 4.18
CA ASN A 419 14.43 31.43 5.29
C ASN A 419 14.63 29.99 5.80
N MET A 420 15.89 29.54 5.90
CA MET A 420 16.28 28.34 6.66
C MET A 420 16.98 28.74 7.96
N ARG A 421 16.53 28.18 9.10
CA ARG A 421 17.37 28.06 10.31
C ARG A 421 18.36 26.92 10.08
N ARG A 422 19.65 27.19 10.27
CA ARG A 422 20.69 26.17 10.36
C ARG A 422 20.42 25.28 11.58
N VAL A 423 20.42 23.97 11.36
CA VAL A 423 20.74 23.00 12.41
C VAL A 423 22.17 22.56 12.13
N ASP A 424 23.12 23.16 12.86
CA ASP A 424 24.47 22.65 12.95
C ASP A 424 24.43 21.41 13.88
N SER A 425 24.53 20.21 13.30
CA SER A 425 24.94 19.01 14.03
C SER A 425 26.12 18.39 13.29
N GLY A 426 27.31 18.58 13.84
CA GLY A 426 28.52 17.94 13.36
C GLY A 426 28.39 16.42 13.46
N ASP A 427 28.53 15.78 12.30
CA ASP A 427 29.22 14.51 12.06
C ASP A 427 29.00 14.17 10.58
N VAL A 428 29.83 14.79 9.71
CA VAL A 428 29.88 14.43 8.29
C VAL A 428 30.74 13.18 8.17
N ILE A 429 30.12 12.01 8.29
CA ILE A 429 30.69 10.79 7.71
C ILE A 429 30.33 10.81 6.22
N PRO A 430 31.31 10.80 5.30
CA PRO A 430 31.01 10.72 3.86
C PRO A 430 30.58 9.29 3.54
N HIS A 431 29.30 8.98 3.78
CA HIS A 431 28.65 7.86 3.11
C HIS A 431 28.27 8.34 1.71
N GLU A 432 29.12 8.09 0.71
CA GLU A 432 28.64 8.02 -0.67
C GLU A 432 27.60 6.90 -0.72
N ASP A 433 26.32 7.27 -0.82
CA ASP A 433 25.19 6.34 -0.75
C ASP A 433 25.25 5.31 -1.88
N TYR A 434 25.52 4.05 -1.54
CA TYR A 434 25.64 2.95 -2.50
C TYR A 434 24.33 2.76 -3.30
N GLY A 435 23.17 3.00 -2.68
CA GLY A 435 21.85 2.92 -3.31
C GLY A 435 21.64 3.99 -4.39
N THR A 436 21.92 5.25 -4.08
CA THR A 436 21.80 6.36 -5.05
C THR A 436 22.71 6.18 -6.27
N LYS A 437 23.94 5.68 -6.09
CA LYS A 437 24.85 5.40 -7.21
C LYS A 437 24.35 4.24 -8.09
N LYS A 438 23.86 3.16 -7.48
CA LYS A 438 23.25 2.03 -8.19
C LYS A 438 22.05 2.49 -9.03
N THR A 439 21.16 3.28 -8.45
CA THR A 439 19.99 3.84 -9.15
C THR A 439 20.40 4.74 -10.32
N ALA A 440 21.44 5.57 -10.16
CA ALA A 440 21.96 6.39 -11.26
C ALA A 440 22.56 5.54 -12.40
N ASP A 441 23.26 4.45 -12.09
CA ASP A 441 23.79 3.51 -13.08
C ASP A 441 22.67 2.75 -13.81
N GLU A 442 21.63 2.30 -13.09
CA GLU A 442 20.46 1.66 -13.69
C GLU A 442 19.69 2.61 -14.60
N ASN A 443 19.45 3.84 -14.17
CA ASN A 443 18.79 4.88 -14.98
C ASN A 443 19.63 5.21 -16.23
N PHE A 444 20.96 5.27 -16.10
CA PHE A 444 21.84 5.48 -17.24
C PHE A 444 21.77 4.32 -18.25
N ASN A 445 21.75 3.07 -17.79
CA ASN A 445 21.59 1.91 -18.66
C ASN A 445 20.21 1.90 -19.34
N ALA A 446 19.16 2.26 -18.61
CA ALA A 446 17.82 2.41 -19.17
C ALA A 446 17.79 3.50 -20.25
N LEU A 447 18.49 4.62 -20.06
CA LEU A 447 18.62 5.66 -21.10
C LEU A 447 19.36 5.15 -22.33
N LYS A 448 20.46 4.39 -22.17
CA LYS A 448 21.13 3.76 -23.32
C LYS A 448 20.19 2.86 -24.11
N ASP A 449 19.43 2.04 -23.40
CA ASP A 449 18.43 1.17 -24.01
C ASP A 449 17.32 1.98 -24.68
N PHE A 450 16.84 3.05 -24.07
CA PHE A 450 15.86 3.96 -24.64
C PHE A 450 16.33 4.58 -25.95
N PHE A 451 17.54 5.14 -26.00
CA PHE A 451 18.07 5.74 -27.22
C PHE A 451 18.40 4.70 -28.31
N ASN A 452 18.59 3.43 -27.95
CA ASN A 452 18.65 2.35 -28.95
C ASN A 452 17.28 2.05 -29.57
N ILE A 453 16.19 2.11 -28.79
CA ILE A 453 14.81 1.92 -29.28
C ILE A 453 14.34 3.15 -30.07
N TYR A 454 14.70 4.35 -29.60
CA TYR A 454 14.27 5.63 -30.15
C TYR A 454 15.46 6.51 -30.58
N PRO A 455 16.26 6.09 -31.58
CA PRO A 455 17.49 6.79 -31.95
C PRO A 455 17.28 8.22 -32.47
N HIS A 456 16.08 8.54 -32.95
CA HIS A 456 15.73 9.88 -33.42
C HIS A 456 15.63 10.93 -32.30
N TYR A 457 15.61 10.53 -31.02
CA TYR A 457 15.73 11.47 -29.90
C TYR A 457 17.18 11.83 -29.56
N ALA A 458 18.19 11.06 -30.00
CA ALA A 458 19.57 11.24 -29.54
C ALA A 458 20.14 12.64 -29.88
N ASN A 459 19.73 13.22 -31.01
CA ASN A 459 20.18 14.55 -31.43
C ASN A 459 19.33 15.69 -30.86
N ARG A 460 18.22 15.39 -30.18
CA ARG A 460 17.32 16.40 -29.61
C ARG A 460 17.85 16.90 -28.28
N GLU A 461 17.54 18.14 -27.95
CA GLU A 461 17.85 18.67 -26.62
C GLU A 461 17.19 17.78 -25.56
N PHE A 462 18.02 17.20 -24.71
CA PHE A 462 17.62 16.26 -23.69
C PHE A 462 17.84 16.88 -22.31
N PHE A 463 16.76 17.01 -21.54
CA PHE A 463 16.78 17.56 -20.19
C PHE A 463 16.34 16.50 -19.18
N VAL A 464 16.89 16.55 -17.98
CA VAL A 464 16.50 15.68 -16.87
C VAL A 464 15.89 16.54 -15.77
N THR A 465 14.70 16.19 -15.32
CA THR A 465 13.91 16.96 -14.36
C THR A 465 13.07 16.03 -13.48
N GLY A 466 12.44 16.59 -12.45
CA GLY A 466 11.74 15.84 -11.44
C GLY A 466 11.40 16.67 -10.21
N GLU A 467 10.81 16.03 -9.21
CA GLU A 467 10.35 16.66 -7.96
C GLU A 467 10.88 15.95 -6.71
N SER A 468 10.81 16.59 -5.53
CA SER A 468 11.19 16.02 -4.22
C SER A 468 12.58 15.33 -4.22
N TYR A 469 12.66 14.05 -3.82
CA TYR A 469 13.90 13.25 -3.79
C TYR A 469 14.57 13.09 -5.17
N ALA A 470 13.89 13.41 -6.28
CA ALA A 470 14.56 13.53 -7.57
C ALA A 470 15.66 14.60 -7.55
N GLY A 471 15.65 15.54 -6.59
CA GLY A 471 16.78 16.43 -6.32
C GLY A 471 18.09 15.70 -6.00
N VAL A 472 18.04 14.42 -5.59
CA VAL A 472 19.20 13.53 -5.43
C VAL A 472 19.46 12.73 -6.73
N TYR A 473 18.41 12.21 -7.37
CA TYR A 473 18.53 11.43 -8.61
C TYR A 473 19.03 12.25 -9.80
N ILE A 474 18.58 13.49 -9.96
CA ILE A 474 18.90 14.34 -11.11
C ILE A 474 20.40 14.67 -11.14
N PRO A 475 21.05 15.19 -10.08
CA PRO A 475 22.48 15.50 -10.14
C PRO A 475 23.35 14.24 -10.29
N THR A 476 22.96 13.13 -9.64
CA THR A 476 23.73 11.88 -9.71
C THR A 476 23.64 11.21 -11.07
N LEU A 477 22.45 11.21 -11.68
CA LEU A 477 22.22 10.77 -13.05
C LEU A 477 22.89 11.70 -14.07
N ALA A 478 22.77 13.03 -13.92
CA ALA A 478 23.42 14.01 -14.79
C ALA A 478 24.94 13.80 -14.81
N ARG A 479 25.56 13.61 -13.64
CA ARG A 479 26.98 13.26 -13.53
C ARG A 479 27.30 11.97 -14.28
N ARG A 480 26.47 10.93 -14.12
CA ARG A 480 26.68 9.64 -14.80
C ARG A 480 26.50 9.71 -16.32
N ILE A 481 25.56 10.53 -16.80
CA ILE A 481 25.35 10.82 -18.23
C ILE A 481 26.58 11.52 -18.80
N LEU A 482 27.07 12.58 -18.14
CA LEU A 482 28.27 13.30 -18.59
C LEU A 482 29.50 12.38 -18.65
N GLN A 483 29.67 11.50 -17.67
CA GLN A 483 30.71 10.47 -17.70
C GLN A 483 30.53 9.50 -18.89
N GLY A 484 29.29 9.10 -19.18
CA GLY A 484 28.97 8.25 -20.33
C GLY A 484 29.28 8.93 -21.66
N ILE A 485 28.95 10.22 -21.81
CA ILE A 485 29.26 11.01 -23.01
C ILE A 485 30.78 11.12 -23.18
N PHE A 486 31.51 11.47 -22.10
CA PHE A 486 32.97 11.57 -22.13
C PHE A 486 33.65 10.25 -22.52
N LYS A 487 33.13 9.12 -22.02
CA LYS A 487 33.60 7.77 -22.35
C LYS A 487 33.05 7.21 -23.66
N GLN A 488 32.23 7.97 -24.38
CA GLN A 488 31.54 7.54 -25.61
C GLN A 488 30.61 6.33 -25.43
N GLU A 489 30.11 6.09 -24.21
CA GLU A 489 29.13 5.04 -23.89
C GLU A 489 27.70 5.42 -24.30
N LEU A 490 27.42 6.72 -24.43
CA LEU A 490 26.12 7.30 -24.80
C LEU A 490 26.35 8.62 -25.54
N GLN A 491 25.85 8.75 -26.77
CA GLN A 491 25.99 9.96 -27.60
C GLN A 491 24.64 10.66 -27.72
N ILE A 492 24.43 11.71 -26.93
CA ILE A 492 23.16 12.46 -26.86
C ILE A 492 23.40 13.96 -26.69
N ASN A 493 22.45 14.79 -27.12
CA ASN A 493 22.46 16.25 -26.91
C ASN A 493 21.89 16.62 -25.54
N PHE A 494 22.62 16.23 -24.47
CA PHE A 494 22.25 16.52 -23.08
C PHE A 494 22.44 18.01 -22.72
N LYS A 495 21.43 18.60 -22.09
CA LYS A 495 21.42 19.97 -21.57
C LYS A 495 21.26 19.94 -20.05
N VAL A 496 22.03 20.79 -19.36
CA VAL A 496 22.02 20.95 -17.89
C VAL A 496 21.20 22.17 -17.50
#